data_AF-A0A3C1FRQ6-F1
#
_entry.id   AF-A0A3C1FRQ6-F1
#
_cell.length_a   1.000
_cell.length_b   1.000
_cell.length_c   1.000
_cell.angle_alpha   90.00
_cell.angle_beta   90.00
_cell.angle_gamma   90.00
#
_symmetry.space_group_name_H-M   'P 1'
#
loop_
_entity.id
_entity.type
_entity.pdbx_description
1 polymer ?
#
loop_
_entity_poly.entity_id
_entity_poly.type
_entity_poly.pdbx_seq_one_letter_code
_entity_poly.pdbx_strand_id
1 'polypeptide(L)'
;KITALGPVTPEMEARGVRPFLLPLPAWEVTPPSDIFRVFERGGRNIVTQFPEIAIPNSLGLIQRLEEPGRPDLRQSMRGPGTGLRIAVPLINIHKTRLNDPFMWFLGTNDNPGDFRTSGCGACHVPYANDRDPYNSGPYAQYGNTGLTQTVDPTIPKDEPGHPLKHEFTRAIPTAQCMNCHMHQPNIFVNSYLGYTMWDYESDAPFMWPEEQRYPTNAEQHEALERNPEGAVIRGKWSDPDFLKDVSLLNPQLKNTQFADYHGHGWNFRAIFKKDRKGNLLDAEGKIVDPDDPEKFQKAVHMKSIHLEKGMHCVDCHFEQDVHGDGHLYGEAAAAIEIRCDDCHGTAQRYPSLRTSGPAAKGEGKDLSLTYTPFGKRRFQWVDGKLYQRSMLDGDLEWEMSLVKDSVNPDHREFNAKAARAKLMSKLGTGGEPFDWGPGVSPENLAHKDEEMECFTCHLSWTTSCAGCHLPIEANWKTARNHFEGGETRNYATYNPQVVRDQMFQLGVNATVKGNTIAPIRSSSA
;
A
#
# COMPACT_ATOMS: atom_id res chain seq x y z
N LYS A 1 1.95 -8.97 -27.95
CA LYS A 1 0.51 -8.77 -27.67
C LYS A 1 0.02 -10.02 -26.94
N ILE A 2 -0.54 -9.85 -25.74
CA ILE A 2 -1.21 -10.93 -25.00
C ILE A 2 -2.70 -10.75 -25.25
N THR A 3 -3.42 -11.80 -25.63
CA THR A 3 -4.86 -11.74 -25.90
C THR A 3 -5.63 -12.45 -24.79
N ALA A 4 -6.85 -11.99 -24.52
CA ALA A 4 -7.78 -12.70 -23.64
C ALA A 4 -8.05 -14.12 -24.16
N LEU A 5 -8.38 -15.03 -23.24
CA LEU A 5 -8.63 -16.44 -23.55
C LEU A 5 -9.88 -16.67 -24.42
N GLY A 6 -10.77 -15.68 -24.49
CA GLY A 6 -11.97 -15.71 -25.31
C GLY A 6 -12.47 -14.31 -25.66
N PRO A 7 -13.57 -14.21 -26.44
CA PRO A 7 -14.20 -12.94 -26.75
C PRO A 7 -14.61 -12.20 -25.47
N VAL A 8 -14.20 -10.94 -25.35
CA VAL A 8 -14.63 -10.06 -24.26
C VAL A 8 -15.99 -9.48 -24.63
N THR A 9 -17.01 -9.78 -23.83
CA THR A 9 -18.36 -9.23 -24.01
C THR A 9 -18.42 -7.79 -23.49
N PRO A 10 -19.42 -6.99 -23.89
CA PRO A 10 -19.63 -5.65 -23.34
C PRO A 10 -19.80 -5.65 -21.81
N GLU A 11 -20.41 -6.68 -21.23
CA GLU A 11 -20.55 -6.83 -19.78
C GLU A 11 -19.19 -7.05 -19.11
N MET A 12 -18.35 -7.92 -19.68
CA MET A 12 -16.99 -8.15 -19.17
C MET A 12 -16.15 -6.87 -19.25
N GLU A 13 -16.25 -6.13 -20.35
CA GLU A 13 -15.55 -4.86 -20.52
C GLU A 13 -16.01 -3.79 -19.52
N ALA A 14 -17.32 -3.73 -19.22
CA ALA A 14 -17.88 -2.87 -18.19
C ALA A 14 -17.36 -3.22 -16.78
N ARG A 15 -17.02 -4.49 -16.55
CA ARG A 15 -16.33 -4.99 -15.34
C ARG A 15 -14.80 -4.89 -15.42
N GLY A 16 -14.26 -4.18 -16.39
CA GLY A 16 -12.83 -3.86 -16.48
C GLY A 16 -11.97 -4.90 -17.21
N VAL A 17 -12.58 -5.96 -17.76
CA VAL A 17 -11.87 -6.98 -18.55
C VAL A 17 -11.44 -6.41 -19.89
N ARG A 18 -10.21 -6.74 -20.32
CA ARG A 18 -9.59 -6.25 -21.56
C ARG A 18 -9.36 -7.37 -22.56
N PRO A 19 -9.60 -7.13 -23.87
CA PRO A 19 -9.43 -8.16 -24.91
C PRO A 19 -7.97 -8.46 -25.22
N PHE A 20 -7.05 -7.54 -24.92
CA PHE A 20 -5.62 -7.75 -25.08
C PHE A 20 -4.81 -6.75 -24.26
N LEU A 21 -3.55 -7.10 -24.02
CA LEU A 21 -2.50 -6.22 -23.54
C LEU A 21 -1.43 -6.09 -24.62
N LEU A 22 -0.90 -4.87 -24.77
CA LEU A 22 0.23 -4.59 -25.66
C LEU A 22 1.52 -4.55 -24.83
N PRO A 23 2.66 -4.93 -25.42
CA PRO A 23 3.95 -4.70 -24.76
C PRO A 23 4.10 -3.20 -24.47
N LEU A 24 4.75 -2.88 -23.34
CA LEU A 24 5.02 -1.49 -22.99
C LEU A 24 5.98 -0.89 -24.02
N PRO A 25 5.72 0.32 -24.53
CA PRO A 25 6.66 1.02 -25.40
C PRO A 25 7.84 1.54 -24.59
N ALA A 26 9.02 1.63 -25.20
CA ALA A 26 10.20 2.23 -24.59
C ALA A 26 9.90 3.63 -24.02
N TRP A 27 10.32 3.87 -22.77
CA TRP A 27 9.98 5.10 -22.05
C TRP A 27 10.63 6.34 -22.67
N GLU A 28 11.78 6.19 -23.35
CA GLU A 28 12.55 7.29 -23.96
C GLU A 28 11.80 7.97 -25.12
N VAL A 29 10.92 7.21 -25.78
CA VAL A 29 10.17 7.67 -26.96
C VAL A 29 8.69 7.84 -26.67
N THR A 30 8.25 7.54 -25.44
CA THR A 30 6.85 7.63 -25.07
C THR A 30 6.53 8.98 -24.44
N PRO A 31 5.67 9.81 -25.08
CA PRO A 31 5.24 11.06 -24.48
C PRO A 31 4.43 10.77 -23.20
N PRO A 32 4.45 11.68 -22.21
CA PRO A 32 3.69 11.50 -20.99
C PRO A 32 2.18 11.46 -21.28
N SER A 33 1.52 10.39 -20.84
CA SER A 33 0.04 10.25 -20.84
C SER A 33 -0.61 11.05 -19.69
N ASP A 34 0.12 11.21 -18.59
CA ASP A 34 -0.41 11.76 -17.35
C ASP A 34 -0.26 13.29 -17.33
N ILE A 35 -1.10 13.95 -18.12
CA ILE A 35 -1.18 15.41 -18.22
C ILE A 35 -1.82 16.06 -16.97
N PHE A 36 -1.77 15.40 -15.81
CA PHE A 36 -2.37 15.91 -14.58
C PHE A 36 -1.85 17.32 -14.26
N ARG A 37 -2.78 18.23 -14.00
CA ARG A 37 -2.48 19.62 -13.65
C ARG A 37 -1.76 19.65 -12.32
N VAL A 38 -0.66 20.38 -12.26
CA VAL A 38 -0.01 20.72 -10.99
C VAL A 38 -1.00 21.56 -10.18
N PHE A 39 -1.34 21.09 -8.97
CA PHE A 39 -2.34 21.72 -8.08
C PHE A 39 -1.83 22.99 -7.38
N GLU A 40 -0.65 23.48 -7.74
CA GLU A 40 -0.07 24.70 -7.22
C GLU A 40 -0.86 25.91 -7.76
N ARG A 41 -1.43 26.70 -6.84
CA ARG A 41 -1.97 28.02 -7.16
C ARG A 41 -0.78 28.89 -7.59
N GLY A 42 -0.85 29.65 -8.69
CA GLY A 42 0.30 30.42 -9.21
C GLY A 42 0.26 30.56 -10.74
N GLY A 43 1.33 31.05 -11.38
CA GLY A 43 1.48 31.13 -12.83
C GLY A 43 1.06 32.47 -13.46
N ARG A 44 1.20 33.57 -12.72
CA ARG A 44 0.84 34.92 -13.17
C ARG A 44 1.84 35.47 -14.20
N ASN A 45 3.10 35.05 -14.13
CA ASN A 45 4.20 35.57 -14.94
C ASN A 45 4.79 34.56 -15.95
N ILE A 46 4.07 33.49 -16.30
CA ILE A 46 4.60 32.41 -17.17
C ILE A 46 4.79 32.91 -18.62
N VAL A 47 6.04 32.99 -19.06
CA VAL A 47 6.40 32.94 -20.49
C VAL A 47 6.54 31.45 -20.84
N THR A 48 5.84 30.97 -21.88
CA THR A 48 5.98 29.60 -22.39
C THR A 48 7.42 29.38 -22.87
N GLN A 49 8.29 28.88 -22.00
CA GLN A 49 9.63 28.46 -22.38
C GLN A 49 9.83 26.99 -22.03
N PHE A 50 10.52 26.29 -22.93
CA PHE A 50 11.10 24.97 -22.68
C PHE A 50 11.91 25.01 -21.36
N PRO A 51 12.03 23.89 -20.62
CA PRO A 51 12.87 23.87 -19.44
C PRO A 51 14.32 24.22 -19.82
N GLU A 52 14.79 25.40 -19.42
CA GLU A 52 16.22 25.71 -19.40
C GLU A 52 16.85 24.84 -18.32
N ILE A 53 17.53 23.77 -18.72
CA ILE A 53 18.21 22.87 -17.78
C ILE A 53 19.50 23.55 -17.30
N ALA A 54 19.70 23.56 -15.98
CA ALA A 54 20.93 23.95 -15.26
C ALA A 54 21.24 25.46 -15.10
N ILE A 55 20.30 26.37 -15.35
CA ILE A 55 20.46 27.78 -14.93
C ILE A 55 19.27 28.19 -14.06
N PRO A 56 19.39 28.18 -12.72
CA PRO A 56 18.39 28.81 -11.88
C PRO A 56 18.53 30.32 -12.07
N ASN A 57 17.76 30.89 -13.00
CA ASN A 57 17.46 32.32 -13.05
C ASN A 57 18.71 33.20 -12.84
N SER A 58 19.65 33.18 -13.79
CA SER A 58 20.97 33.85 -13.67
C SER A 58 20.92 35.33 -13.28
N LEU A 59 19.74 35.96 -13.34
CA LEU A 59 19.48 37.36 -13.01
C LEU A 59 18.56 37.57 -11.78
N GLY A 60 18.05 36.50 -11.14
CA GLY A 60 17.21 36.63 -9.95
C GLY A 60 15.83 37.27 -10.19
N LEU A 61 15.37 37.38 -11.43
CA LEU A 61 14.16 38.14 -11.80
C LEU A 61 12.86 37.39 -11.55
N ILE A 62 12.84 36.07 -11.72
CA ILE A 62 11.65 35.23 -11.54
C ILE A 62 11.21 35.18 -10.06
N GLN A 63 12.15 34.95 -9.13
CA GLN A 63 11.87 34.84 -7.69
C GLN A 63 11.40 36.15 -7.02
N ARG A 64 11.66 37.33 -7.65
CA ARG A 64 11.25 38.63 -7.09
C ARG A 64 9.75 38.92 -7.21
N LEU A 65 9.04 38.15 -8.03
CA LEU A 65 7.61 38.32 -8.30
C LEU A 65 6.74 37.19 -7.73
N GLU A 66 7.35 36.16 -7.13
CA GLU A 66 6.62 35.00 -6.60
C GLU A 66 6.00 35.30 -5.23
N GLU A 67 4.68 35.13 -5.12
CA GLU A 67 3.98 35.16 -3.84
C GLU A 67 4.27 33.85 -3.08
N PRO A 68 4.59 33.88 -1.76
CA PRO A 68 4.77 32.67 -0.97
C PRO A 68 3.58 31.71 -1.06
N GLY A 69 3.85 30.44 -1.35
CA GLY A 69 2.82 29.42 -1.57
C GLY A 69 2.08 29.53 -2.91
N ARG A 70 2.53 30.41 -3.82
CA ARG A 70 2.05 30.51 -5.19
C ARG A 70 3.17 30.53 -6.23
N PRO A 71 3.88 29.42 -6.44
CA PRO A 71 5.03 29.39 -7.34
C PRO A 71 4.60 29.67 -8.79
N ASP A 72 5.36 30.53 -9.48
CA ASP A 72 5.21 30.74 -10.92
C ASP A 72 5.98 29.66 -11.69
N LEU A 73 7.12 29.24 -11.16
CA LEU A 73 7.80 28.01 -11.57
C LEU A 73 7.14 26.80 -10.89
N ARG A 74 6.09 26.29 -11.54
CA ARG A 74 5.40 25.08 -11.08
C ARG A 74 6.31 23.86 -11.20
N GLN A 75 6.08 22.84 -10.35
CA GLN A 75 6.81 21.56 -10.40
C GLN A 75 6.79 20.90 -11.79
N SER A 76 5.79 21.20 -12.64
CA SER A 76 5.71 20.76 -14.04
C SER A 76 4.71 21.57 -14.88
N MET A 77 5.03 21.82 -16.16
CA MET A 77 4.10 22.35 -17.18
C MET A 77 3.56 21.19 -18.03
N ARG A 78 2.72 20.31 -17.47
CA ARG A 78 2.24 19.11 -18.19
C ARG A 78 1.12 19.47 -19.19
N GLY A 79 1.31 19.11 -20.46
CA GLY A 79 0.36 19.29 -21.57
C GLY A 79 0.81 18.48 -22.81
N PRO A 80 0.05 18.46 -23.91
CA PRO A 80 0.47 17.77 -25.13
C PRO A 80 1.69 18.48 -25.75
N GLY A 81 2.90 17.88 -25.70
CA GLY A 81 4.13 18.43 -26.33
C GLY A 81 5.25 18.93 -25.40
N THR A 82 5.53 18.22 -24.31
CA THR A 82 6.26 18.68 -23.12
C THR A 82 7.80 18.82 -23.18
N GLY A 83 8.41 19.09 -24.33
CA GLY A 83 9.83 19.46 -24.41
C GLY A 83 10.81 18.52 -23.66
N LEU A 84 10.92 17.27 -24.12
CA LEU A 84 11.79 16.19 -23.59
C LEU A 84 11.36 15.52 -22.27
N ARG A 85 10.12 15.72 -21.81
CA ARG A 85 9.59 14.92 -20.69
C ARG A 85 9.10 13.54 -21.14
N ILE A 86 9.24 12.58 -20.24
CA ILE A 86 8.92 11.16 -20.43
C ILE A 86 7.68 10.74 -19.61
N ALA A 87 7.07 9.61 -19.96
CA ALA A 87 6.04 8.98 -19.14
C ALA A 87 6.67 8.33 -17.88
N VAL A 88 6.52 9.00 -16.71
CA VAL A 88 7.08 8.55 -15.42
C VAL A 88 6.61 7.13 -15.02
N PRO A 89 5.33 6.75 -15.18
CA PRO A 89 4.90 5.37 -14.93
C PRO A 89 5.64 4.35 -15.79
N LEU A 90 5.86 4.65 -17.07
CA LEU A 90 6.53 3.73 -17.98
C LEU A 90 8.00 3.57 -17.62
N ILE A 91 8.74 4.64 -17.33
CA ILE A 91 10.14 4.49 -16.89
C ILE A 91 10.21 3.66 -15.60
N ASN A 92 9.29 3.86 -14.65
CA ASN A 92 9.19 3.04 -13.44
C ASN A 92 9.12 1.55 -13.79
N ILE A 93 8.19 1.16 -14.67
CA ILE A 93 8.05 -0.25 -15.04
C ILE A 93 9.28 -0.78 -15.78
N HIS A 94 9.95 0.02 -16.63
CA HIS A 94 11.13 -0.45 -17.37
C HIS A 94 12.39 -0.63 -16.51
N LYS A 95 12.57 0.20 -15.47
CA LYS A 95 13.88 0.37 -14.85
C LYS A 95 14.21 -0.61 -13.73
N THR A 96 13.22 -1.15 -13.03
CA THR A 96 13.46 -1.87 -11.77
C THR A 96 12.74 -3.21 -11.73
N ARG A 97 13.44 -4.27 -11.29
CA ARG A 97 12.84 -5.56 -10.91
C ARG A 97 11.79 -5.45 -9.80
N LEU A 98 11.79 -4.35 -9.05
CA LEU A 98 10.69 -3.95 -8.14
C LEU A 98 9.31 -4.20 -8.78
N ASN A 99 9.22 -3.96 -10.09
CA ASN A 99 7.96 -3.93 -10.81
C ASN A 99 7.75 -5.15 -11.68
N ASP A 100 8.51 -6.24 -11.47
CA ASP A 100 8.17 -7.54 -12.04
C ASP A 100 6.87 -8.00 -11.39
N PRO A 101 5.70 -7.82 -12.04
CA PRO A 101 4.40 -8.14 -11.45
C PRO A 101 4.16 -9.67 -11.47
N PHE A 102 5.24 -10.42 -11.64
CA PHE A 102 5.23 -11.78 -12.09
C PHE A 102 6.11 -12.61 -11.16
N MET A 103 5.51 -13.65 -10.60
CA MET A 103 6.20 -14.58 -9.72
C MET A 103 7.22 -15.47 -10.46
N TRP A 104 7.63 -15.17 -11.71
CA TRP A 104 8.56 -16.02 -12.47
C TRP A 104 9.99 -16.01 -11.91
N PHE A 105 10.41 -14.91 -11.30
CA PHE A 105 11.75 -14.77 -10.74
C PHE A 105 11.77 -15.02 -9.23
N LEU A 106 12.92 -15.53 -8.75
CA LEU A 106 13.22 -15.54 -7.33
C LEU A 106 13.17 -14.11 -6.77
N GLY A 107 12.84 -13.96 -5.49
CA GLY A 107 13.12 -12.72 -4.78
C GLY A 107 14.61 -12.39 -4.86
N THR A 108 14.98 -11.14 -4.65
CA THR A 108 16.40 -10.76 -4.62
C THR A 108 17.11 -11.47 -3.46
N ASN A 109 16.40 -11.73 -2.35
CA ASN A 109 16.86 -12.53 -1.21
C ASN A 109 18.20 -12.03 -0.63
N ASP A 110 18.45 -10.73 -0.74
CA ASP A 110 19.69 -10.03 -0.44
C ASP A 110 19.52 -8.99 0.68
N ASN A 111 18.32 -8.92 1.26
CA ASN A 111 17.94 -8.01 2.32
C ASN A 111 17.24 -8.79 3.45
N PRO A 112 17.59 -8.53 4.73
CA PRO A 112 16.85 -9.06 5.86
C PRO A 112 15.38 -8.62 5.80
N GLY A 113 14.48 -9.57 5.95
CA GLY A 113 13.05 -9.33 5.87
C GLY A 113 12.47 -9.23 4.46
N ASP A 114 13.22 -9.62 3.42
CA ASP A 114 12.80 -9.64 2.02
C ASP A 114 13.15 -10.96 1.32
N PHE A 115 12.64 -12.07 1.86
CA PHE A 115 12.90 -13.39 1.31
C PHE A 115 11.66 -14.04 0.71
N ARG A 116 11.81 -14.50 -0.53
CA ARG A 116 10.82 -15.34 -1.22
C ARG A 116 11.45 -16.17 -2.34
N THR A 117 10.82 -17.29 -2.64
CA THR A 117 11.08 -18.03 -3.89
C THR A 117 10.21 -17.50 -5.04
N SER A 118 10.16 -18.23 -6.15
CA SER A 118 9.35 -17.95 -7.32
C SER A 118 8.13 -18.89 -7.42
N GLY A 119 7.31 -18.67 -8.44
CA GLY A 119 6.09 -19.40 -8.74
C GLY A 119 5.10 -19.41 -7.59
N CYS A 120 4.38 -20.53 -7.46
CA CYS A 120 3.44 -20.72 -6.36
C CYS A 120 4.13 -20.65 -4.97
N GLY A 121 5.41 -21.02 -4.90
CA GLY A 121 6.17 -20.96 -3.65
C GLY A 121 6.41 -19.54 -3.14
N ALA A 122 6.38 -18.52 -4.02
CA ALA A 122 6.54 -17.12 -3.64
C ALA A 122 5.53 -16.68 -2.57
N CYS A 123 4.33 -17.27 -2.59
CA CYS A 123 3.30 -17.03 -1.58
C CYS A 123 3.16 -18.21 -0.60
N HIS A 124 3.28 -19.45 -1.09
CA HIS A 124 2.92 -20.63 -0.31
C HIS A 124 4.05 -21.29 0.49
N VAL A 125 5.28 -20.77 0.38
CA VAL A 125 6.43 -21.24 1.16
C VAL A 125 6.93 -20.07 2.02
N PRO A 126 6.56 -20.02 3.31
CA PRO A 126 6.93 -18.91 4.19
C PRO A 126 8.42 -18.85 4.51
N TYR A 127 8.93 -17.62 4.62
CA TYR A 127 10.28 -17.30 5.07
C TYR A 127 10.23 -16.53 6.40
N ALA A 128 11.35 -16.52 7.12
CA ALA A 128 11.57 -15.64 8.27
C ALA A 128 11.80 -14.20 7.77
N ASN A 129 10.71 -13.42 7.67
CA ASN A 129 10.74 -12.07 7.09
C ASN A 129 10.48 -10.93 8.09
N ASP A 130 9.95 -11.20 9.29
CA ASP A 130 9.54 -10.13 10.20
C ASP A 130 9.29 -10.69 11.61
N ARG A 131 9.89 -10.05 12.62
CA ARG A 131 9.77 -10.33 14.07
C ARG A 131 8.47 -9.80 14.69
N ASP A 132 7.72 -8.93 14.01
CA ASP A 132 6.48 -8.37 14.51
C ASP A 132 5.36 -9.42 14.48
N PRO A 133 4.79 -9.82 15.63
CA PRO A 133 3.70 -10.80 15.69
C PRO A 133 2.42 -10.33 15.00
N TYR A 134 2.21 -9.02 14.82
CA TYR A 134 1.07 -8.53 14.03
C TYR A 134 1.24 -8.86 12.54
N ASN A 135 2.46 -8.82 12.01
CA ASN A 135 2.72 -8.97 10.58
C ASN A 135 2.96 -10.43 10.19
N SER A 136 3.57 -11.20 11.11
CA SER A 136 4.00 -12.59 10.89
C SER A 136 3.20 -13.63 11.67
N GLY A 137 2.36 -13.25 12.63
CA GLY A 137 1.61 -14.18 13.47
C GLY A 137 2.54 -15.22 14.12
N PRO A 138 2.22 -16.52 14.06
CA PRO A 138 3.06 -17.58 14.63
C PRO A 138 4.46 -17.68 14.04
N TYR A 139 4.71 -17.12 12.84
CA TYR A 139 6.03 -17.16 12.20
C TYR A 139 7.02 -16.12 12.75
N ALA A 140 6.54 -15.14 13.52
CA ALA A 140 7.36 -14.04 14.05
C ALA A 140 8.54 -14.54 14.91
N GLN A 141 8.37 -15.68 15.59
CA GLN A 141 9.40 -16.30 16.42
C GLN A 141 10.68 -16.68 15.67
N TYR A 142 10.63 -16.81 14.34
CA TYR A 142 11.77 -17.20 13.52
C TYR A 142 12.61 -16.02 13.01
N GLY A 143 12.16 -14.78 13.28
CA GLY A 143 12.91 -13.58 12.95
C GLY A 143 12.75 -13.09 11.51
N ASN A 144 13.77 -12.37 11.03
CA ASN A 144 13.80 -11.68 9.73
C ASN A 144 15.04 -12.02 8.89
N THR A 145 15.71 -13.14 9.18
CA THR A 145 17.02 -13.49 8.60
C THR A 145 16.94 -14.54 7.50
N GLY A 146 15.74 -15.08 7.20
CA GLY A 146 15.62 -16.16 6.21
C GLY A 146 16.38 -17.43 6.59
N LEU A 147 16.62 -17.68 7.89
CA LEU A 147 17.27 -18.91 8.36
C LEU A 147 16.25 -20.06 8.40
N THR A 148 16.64 -21.20 7.84
CA THR A 148 15.74 -22.35 7.71
C THR A 148 15.50 -23.06 9.04
N GLN A 149 14.29 -23.61 9.20
CA GLN A 149 13.87 -24.47 10.31
C GLN A 149 13.63 -25.91 9.84
N THR A 150 14.05 -26.24 8.62
CA THR A 150 13.89 -27.57 8.05
C THR A 150 14.85 -28.57 8.69
N VAL A 151 14.44 -29.84 8.73
CA VAL A 151 15.30 -30.97 9.11
C VAL A 151 16.15 -31.49 7.95
N ASP A 152 15.97 -30.95 6.73
CA ASP A 152 16.75 -31.31 5.55
C ASP A 152 18.25 -31.05 5.80
N PRO A 153 19.12 -32.08 5.74
CA PRO A 153 20.55 -31.95 6.00
C PRO A 153 21.31 -31.27 4.86
N THR A 154 20.69 -31.10 3.68
CA THR A 154 21.32 -30.46 2.52
C THR A 154 21.23 -28.93 2.55
N ILE A 155 20.44 -28.37 3.47
CA ILE A 155 20.32 -26.92 3.65
C ILE A 155 21.14 -26.45 4.83
N PRO A 156 22.12 -25.54 4.61
CA PRO A 156 22.84 -24.87 5.69
C PRO A 156 21.89 -24.17 6.67
N LYS A 157 22.20 -24.25 7.96
CA LYS A 157 21.34 -23.68 9.03
C LYS A 157 21.76 -22.28 9.46
N ASP A 158 22.94 -21.88 9.04
CA ASP A 158 23.63 -20.63 9.32
C ASP A 158 23.68 -19.70 8.09
N GLU A 159 23.03 -20.08 6.99
CA GLU A 159 22.93 -19.29 5.76
C GLU A 159 21.51 -18.68 5.61
N PRO A 160 21.39 -17.36 5.33
CA PRO A 160 20.11 -16.72 5.06
C PRO A 160 19.56 -17.11 3.68
N GLY A 161 18.34 -16.65 3.35
CA GLY A 161 17.76 -16.86 2.02
C GLY A 161 17.10 -18.22 1.82
N HIS A 162 16.88 -18.98 2.89
CA HIS A 162 16.18 -20.26 2.87
C HIS A 162 14.79 -20.17 3.49
N PRO A 163 13.81 -20.93 2.97
CA PRO A 163 12.48 -20.95 3.55
C PRO A 163 12.51 -21.59 4.94
N LEU A 164 11.51 -21.27 5.77
CA LEU A 164 11.37 -21.89 7.08
C LEU A 164 11.31 -23.42 6.94
N LYS A 165 10.52 -23.90 5.99
CA LYS A 165 10.42 -25.31 5.60
C LYS A 165 10.15 -25.41 4.11
N HIS A 166 10.57 -26.51 3.48
CA HIS A 166 10.20 -26.85 2.10
C HIS A 166 8.80 -27.47 2.04
N GLU A 167 7.78 -26.67 2.37
CA GLU A 167 6.38 -27.13 2.44
C GLU A 167 5.44 -26.05 1.91
N PHE A 168 4.43 -26.48 1.15
CA PHE A 168 3.33 -25.61 0.75
C PHE A 168 2.32 -25.49 1.89
N THR A 169 1.95 -24.26 2.24
CA THR A 169 0.89 -23.98 3.20
C THR A 169 -0.12 -22.98 2.65
N ARG A 170 -1.30 -22.93 3.26
CA ARG A 170 -2.32 -21.88 3.04
C ARG A 170 -2.35 -20.86 4.19
N ALA A 171 -1.59 -21.12 5.25
CA ALA A 171 -1.42 -20.22 6.40
C ALA A 171 -0.27 -19.25 6.08
N ILE A 172 -0.59 -18.19 5.33
CA ILE A 172 0.38 -17.22 4.81
C ILE A 172 0.35 -15.94 5.65
N PRO A 173 1.47 -15.51 6.26
CA PRO A 173 1.52 -14.26 7.00
C PRO A 173 1.49 -13.04 6.08
N THR A 174 1.06 -11.90 6.61
CA THR A 174 1.07 -10.62 5.89
C THR A 174 2.48 -10.23 5.45
N ALA A 175 3.49 -10.52 6.26
CA ALA A 175 4.90 -10.29 5.92
C ALA A 175 5.30 -10.93 4.56
N GLN A 176 4.73 -12.08 4.20
CA GLN A 176 5.01 -12.70 2.90
C GLN A 176 4.46 -11.88 1.73
N CYS A 177 3.29 -11.25 1.90
CA CYS A 177 2.70 -10.35 0.91
C CYS A 177 3.48 -9.03 0.79
N MET A 178 4.05 -8.57 1.90
CA MET A 178 4.80 -7.32 1.95
C MET A 178 6.14 -7.35 1.23
N ASN A 179 6.66 -8.53 0.84
CA ASN A 179 7.79 -8.62 -0.10
C ASN A 179 7.48 -8.02 -1.48
N CYS A 180 6.19 -7.84 -1.82
CA CYS A 180 5.77 -7.28 -3.12
C CYS A 180 4.85 -6.07 -2.97
N HIS A 181 3.92 -6.05 -2.01
CA HIS A 181 2.87 -5.03 -1.89
C HIS A 181 3.28 -3.81 -1.04
N MET A 182 4.57 -3.58 -0.88
CA MET A 182 5.09 -2.53 -0.01
C MET A 182 5.48 -1.24 -0.74
N HIS A 183 5.44 -1.25 -2.07
CA HIS A 183 5.81 -0.13 -2.91
C HIS A 183 4.91 0.00 -4.15
N GLN A 184 5.15 1.03 -4.94
CA GLN A 184 4.44 1.27 -6.20
C GLN A 184 5.26 0.72 -7.37
N PRO A 185 4.63 0.17 -8.41
CA PRO A 185 3.21 0.16 -8.77
C PRO A 185 2.38 -0.95 -8.11
N ASN A 186 3.01 -1.83 -7.32
CA ASN A 186 2.41 -3.07 -6.77
C ASN A 186 1.39 -2.83 -5.64
N ILE A 187 0.74 -1.65 -5.62
CA ILE A 187 -0.23 -1.24 -4.63
C ILE A 187 0.43 -1.14 -3.25
N PHE A 188 0.95 0.04 -2.91
CA PHE A 188 1.48 0.37 -1.57
C PHE A 188 0.42 0.13 -0.48
N VAL A 189 0.41 -1.05 0.17
CA VAL A 189 -0.59 -1.42 1.19
C VAL A 189 -0.06 -1.33 2.62
N ASN A 190 1.10 -0.71 2.87
CA ASN A 190 1.59 -0.51 4.24
C ASN A 190 0.63 0.30 5.11
N SER A 191 -0.38 0.96 4.52
CA SER A 191 -1.51 1.54 5.27
C SER A 191 -2.24 0.51 6.13
N TYR A 192 -2.31 -0.75 5.70
CA TYR A 192 -2.83 -1.86 6.51
C TYR A 192 -1.98 -2.10 7.75
N LEU A 193 -0.65 -2.05 7.62
CA LEU A 193 0.30 -2.22 8.71
C LEU A 193 0.54 -0.94 9.54
N GLY A 194 0.06 0.21 9.08
CA GLY A 194 0.32 1.49 9.73
C GLY A 194 1.77 1.96 9.56
N TYR A 195 2.44 1.62 8.45
CA TYR A 195 3.81 2.04 8.16
C TYR A 195 3.91 2.85 6.85
N THR A 196 4.91 3.71 6.72
CA THR A 196 5.27 4.38 5.47
C THR A 196 6.79 4.46 5.32
N MET A 197 7.30 4.83 4.15
CA MET A 197 8.75 5.04 3.98
C MET A 197 9.29 6.05 4.99
N TRP A 198 10.48 5.77 5.52
CA TRP A 198 11.16 6.70 6.40
C TRP A 198 11.49 8.02 5.67
N ASP A 199 11.46 9.12 6.43
CA ASP A 199 11.60 10.49 5.92
C ASP A 199 13.07 10.94 5.78
N TYR A 200 14.02 10.08 6.14
CA TYR A 200 15.46 10.34 6.20
C TYR A 200 15.93 11.35 7.27
N GLU A 201 15.00 11.86 8.08
CA GLU A 201 15.23 12.97 9.01
C GLU A 201 14.97 12.56 10.47
N SER A 202 13.84 11.88 10.71
CA SER A 202 13.41 11.49 12.05
C SER A 202 14.43 10.54 12.68
N ASP A 203 15.03 10.96 13.79
CA ASP A 203 16.10 10.24 14.50
C ASP A 203 17.33 9.90 13.62
N ALA A 204 17.59 10.74 12.62
CA ALA A 204 18.72 10.66 11.67
C ALA A 204 20.09 10.24 12.27
N PRO A 205 20.54 10.71 13.45
CA PRO A 205 21.84 10.31 14.00
C PRO A 205 22.04 8.79 14.17
N PHE A 206 20.95 8.03 14.36
CA PHE A 206 21.03 6.57 14.46
C PHE A 206 21.24 5.90 13.10
N MET A 207 20.75 6.51 12.02
CA MET A 207 20.71 5.94 10.67
C MET A 207 21.87 6.39 9.77
N TRP A 208 22.44 7.57 10.04
CA TRP A 208 23.58 8.12 9.30
C TRP A 208 24.89 7.91 10.07
N PRO A 209 26.03 7.73 9.37
CA PRO A 209 27.35 7.73 10.01
C PRO A 209 27.67 9.11 10.62
N GLU A 210 28.45 9.13 11.70
CA GLU A 210 28.87 10.38 12.34
C GLU A 210 29.74 11.25 11.41
N GLU A 211 30.58 10.60 10.61
CA GLU A 211 31.37 11.24 9.56
C GLU A 211 30.78 10.96 8.18
N GLN A 212 30.73 12.01 7.34
CA GLN A 212 30.21 11.93 5.98
C GLN A 212 31.04 10.96 5.14
N ARG A 213 30.38 9.98 4.53
CA ARG A 213 30.99 9.07 3.55
C ARG A 213 31.09 9.74 2.18
N TYR A 214 32.18 9.47 1.46
CA TYR A 214 32.41 9.88 0.07
C TYR A 214 32.71 8.65 -0.79
N PRO A 215 31.70 7.82 -1.10
CA PRO A 215 31.90 6.59 -1.85
C PRO A 215 32.35 6.88 -3.28
N THR A 216 33.26 6.05 -3.77
CA THR A 216 33.64 5.97 -5.19
C THR A 216 32.45 5.55 -6.05
N ASN A 217 32.53 5.77 -7.37
CA ASN A 217 31.46 5.35 -8.29
C ASN A 217 31.20 3.85 -8.24
N ALA A 218 32.24 3.03 -7.98
CA ALA A 218 32.08 1.58 -7.85
C ALA A 218 31.29 1.21 -6.60
N GLU A 219 31.61 1.80 -5.45
CA GLU A 219 30.89 1.59 -4.19
C GLU A 219 29.44 2.10 -4.27
N GLN A 220 29.22 3.24 -4.94
CA GLN A 220 27.86 3.74 -5.20
C GLN A 220 27.05 2.75 -6.04
N HIS A 221 27.63 2.22 -7.10
CA HIS A 221 26.97 1.25 -7.97
C HIS A 221 26.66 -0.05 -7.21
N GLU A 222 27.61 -0.59 -6.46
CA GLU A 222 27.41 -1.81 -5.65
C GLU A 222 26.27 -1.65 -4.64
N ALA A 223 26.21 -0.52 -3.92
CA ALA A 223 25.12 -0.24 -2.99
C ALA A 223 23.76 -0.14 -3.69
N LEU A 224 23.73 0.50 -4.87
CA LEU A 224 22.52 0.77 -5.64
C LEU A 224 21.98 -0.45 -6.42
N GLU A 225 22.83 -1.43 -6.72
CA GLU A 225 22.40 -2.71 -7.28
C GLU A 225 21.59 -3.53 -6.26
N ARG A 226 22.00 -3.51 -4.98
CA ARG A 226 21.29 -4.23 -3.89
C ARG A 226 20.07 -3.46 -3.38
N ASN A 227 20.20 -2.15 -3.21
CA ASN A 227 19.12 -1.28 -2.75
C ASN A 227 19.00 -0.07 -3.70
N PRO A 228 17.95 0.01 -4.51
CA PRO A 228 17.80 1.08 -5.51
C PRO A 228 17.49 2.46 -4.89
N GLU A 229 17.39 2.57 -3.57
CA GLU A 229 17.15 3.80 -2.83
C GLU A 229 18.32 4.79 -2.96
N GLY A 230 18.08 6.00 -3.48
CA GLY A 230 19.17 6.95 -3.74
C GLY A 230 19.94 7.42 -2.49
N ALA A 231 19.34 7.32 -1.29
CA ALA A 231 20.00 7.69 -0.04
C ALA A 231 20.92 6.58 0.52
N VAL A 232 20.80 5.33 0.03
CA VAL A 232 21.55 4.18 0.57
C VAL A 232 23.06 4.37 0.52
N ILE A 233 23.56 5.04 -0.52
CA ILE A 233 25.00 5.24 -0.77
C ILE A 233 25.73 5.95 0.38
N ARG A 234 25.00 6.65 1.26
CA ARG A 234 25.55 7.40 2.39
C ARG A 234 25.05 6.89 3.74
N GLY A 235 23.99 6.08 3.75
CA GLY A 235 23.32 5.59 4.95
C GLY A 235 24.01 4.38 5.57
N LYS A 236 23.78 4.13 6.86
CA LYS A 236 24.23 2.89 7.52
C LYS A 236 23.55 1.65 6.94
N TRP A 237 22.35 1.79 6.38
CA TRP A 237 21.57 0.71 5.75
C TRP A 237 22.07 0.27 4.37
N SER A 238 23.20 0.84 3.90
CA SER A 238 24.03 0.20 2.89
C SER A 238 24.61 -1.14 3.36
N ASP A 239 24.65 -1.37 4.67
CA ASP A 239 25.06 -2.63 5.29
C ASP A 239 23.83 -3.49 5.65
N PRO A 240 23.70 -4.72 5.11
CA PRO A 240 22.65 -5.66 5.49
C PRO A 240 22.64 -6.00 6.99
N ASP A 241 23.79 -6.03 7.66
CA ASP A 241 23.85 -6.32 9.11
C ASP A 241 23.23 -5.18 9.92
N PHE A 242 23.36 -3.93 9.46
CA PHE A 242 22.64 -2.81 10.04
C PHE A 242 21.14 -2.96 9.81
N LEU A 243 20.71 -3.21 8.57
CA LEU A 243 19.29 -3.41 8.21
C LEU A 243 18.62 -4.47 9.07
N LYS A 244 19.30 -5.60 9.29
CA LYS A 244 18.82 -6.70 10.11
C LYS A 244 18.31 -6.25 11.47
N ASP A 245 18.92 -5.23 12.09
CA ASP A 245 18.67 -4.82 13.47
C ASP A 245 18.09 -3.39 13.61
N VAL A 246 17.66 -2.74 12.52
CA VAL A 246 17.11 -1.36 12.57
C VAL A 246 15.94 -1.23 13.55
N SER A 247 15.03 -2.19 13.60
CA SER A 247 13.88 -2.16 14.53
C SER A 247 14.29 -2.26 16.00
N LEU A 248 15.48 -2.82 16.30
CA LEU A 248 16.02 -2.90 17.67
C LEU A 248 16.49 -1.53 18.18
N LEU A 249 16.60 -0.53 17.30
CA LEU A 249 16.89 0.84 17.69
C LEU A 249 15.68 1.50 18.37
N ASN A 250 14.46 1.02 18.13
CA ASN A 250 13.19 1.62 18.55
C ASN A 250 13.13 2.10 20.03
N PRO A 251 13.67 1.36 21.03
CA PRO A 251 13.69 1.84 22.42
C PRO A 251 14.53 3.11 22.65
N GLN A 252 15.42 3.46 21.72
CA GLN A 252 16.33 4.62 21.80
C GLN A 252 15.83 5.81 20.98
N LEU A 253 14.86 5.59 20.08
CA LEU A 253 14.37 6.61 19.15
C LEU A 253 13.35 7.53 19.82
N LYS A 254 13.44 8.83 19.52
CA LYS A 254 12.57 9.84 20.16
C LYS A 254 11.38 10.23 19.30
N ASN A 255 11.48 10.13 17.99
CA ASN A 255 10.53 10.74 17.05
C ASN A 255 9.87 9.70 16.14
N THR A 256 10.47 8.53 15.98
CA THR A 256 9.97 7.48 15.09
C THR A 256 10.09 6.08 15.68
N GLN A 257 9.43 5.12 15.03
CA GLN A 257 9.55 3.68 15.28
C GLN A 257 9.66 2.99 13.92
N PHE A 258 10.71 2.19 13.72
CA PHE A 258 10.95 1.46 12.49
C PHE A 258 10.25 0.11 12.47
N ALA A 259 9.82 -0.31 11.28
CA ALA A 259 9.38 -1.66 11.00
C ALA A 259 10.56 -2.63 11.00
N ASP A 260 10.26 -3.93 11.08
CA ASP A 260 11.26 -4.99 11.05
C ASP A 260 11.63 -5.49 9.65
N TYR A 261 10.69 -5.35 8.72
CA TYR A 261 10.83 -5.79 7.35
C TYR A 261 11.48 -4.70 6.50
N HIS A 262 12.31 -5.10 5.55
CA HIS A 262 13.08 -4.20 4.69
C HIS A 262 13.00 -4.62 3.23
N GLY A 263 11.80 -4.69 2.66
CA GLY A 263 11.68 -5.00 1.24
C GLY A 263 12.51 -4.04 0.40
N HIS A 264 13.35 -4.61 -0.47
CA HIS A 264 14.36 -3.93 -1.28
C HIS A 264 15.40 -3.10 -0.49
N GLY A 265 15.57 -3.40 0.80
CA GLY A 265 16.51 -2.71 1.69
C GLY A 265 16.00 -1.37 2.21
N TRP A 266 14.73 -1.04 2.00
CA TRP A 266 14.15 0.23 2.43
C TRP A 266 13.73 0.21 3.90
N ASN A 267 13.75 1.39 4.52
CA ASN A 267 13.33 1.57 5.91
C ASN A 267 11.92 2.14 5.98
N PHE A 268 11.08 1.57 6.86
CA PHE A 268 9.71 1.99 7.07
C PHE A 268 9.50 2.48 8.49
N ARG A 269 8.75 3.56 8.66
CA ARG A 269 8.37 4.13 9.95
C ARG A 269 6.89 3.99 10.24
N ALA A 270 6.55 3.77 11.51
CA ALA A 270 5.18 3.70 11.98
C ALA A 270 4.48 5.06 11.90
N ILE A 271 3.20 5.05 11.55
CA ILE A 271 2.33 6.21 11.51
C ILE A 271 1.50 6.26 12.78
N PHE A 272 1.65 7.32 13.57
CA PHE A 272 0.87 7.53 14.78
C PHE A 272 -0.18 8.61 14.59
N LYS A 273 -1.31 8.46 15.31
CA LYS A 273 -2.36 9.47 15.39
C LYS A 273 -1.79 10.74 16.00
N LYS A 274 -2.02 11.87 15.33
CA LYS A 274 -1.55 13.19 15.76
C LYS A 274 -2.62 14.25 15.59
N ASP A 275 -2.58 15.29 16.41
CA ASP A 275 -3.37 16.50 16.18
C ASP A 275 -2.80 17.35 15.02
N ARG A 276 -3.44 18.49 14.71
CA ARG A 276 -2.98 19.40 13.66
C ARG A 276 -1.66 20.13 13.96
N LYS A 277 -1.17 20.07 15.21
CA LYS A 277 0.10 20.64 15.64
C LYS A 277 1.22 19.58 15.65
N GLY A 278 0.90 18.32 15.38
CA GLY A 278 1.85 17.21 15.37
C GLY A 278 1.99 16.48 16.71
N ASN A 279 1.18 16.82 17.72
CA ASN A 279 1.23 16.13 19.01
C ASN A 279 0.64 14.73 18.89
N LEU A 280 1.30 13.73 19.47
CA LEU A 280 0.80 12.35 19.54
C LEU A 280 -0.50 12.29 20.33
N LEU A 281 -1.44 11.46 19.88
CA LEU A 281 -2.74 11.29 20.52
C LEU A 281 -2.97 9.83 20.95
N ASP A 282 -3.55 9.67 22.14
CA ASP A 282 -4.05 8.40 22.64
C ASP A 282 -5.41 8.01 22.01
N ALA A 283 -5.96 6.89 22.49
CA ALA A 283 -7.25 6.36 22.04
C ALA A 283 -8.40 7.34 22.31
N GLU A 284 -8.37 8.03 23.46
CA GLU A 284 -9.34 9.04 23.87
C GLU A 284 -9.16 10.38 23.13
N GLY A 285 -8.06 10.54 22.40
CA GLY A 285 -7.73 11.76 21.67
C GLY A 285 -7.08 12.84 22.53
N LYS A 286 -6.52 12.48 23.69
CA LYS A 286 -5.71 13.38 24.51
C LYS A 286 -4.26 13.37 24.02
N ILE A 287 -3.57 14.48 24.28
CA ILE A 287 -2.16 14.62 23.97
C ILE A 287 -1.35 13.69 24.87
N VAL A 288 -0.53 12.85 24.25
CA VAL A 288 0.51 12.08 24.94
C VAL A 288 1.71 13.00 25.17
N ASP A 289 2.22 12.99 26.39
CA ASP A 289 3.39 13.81 26.76
C ASP A 289 4.60 13.45 25.87
N PRO A 290 5.21 14.42 25.16
CA PRO A 290 6.34 14.15 24.26
C PRO A 290 7.60 13.66 24.98
N ASP A 291 7.74 13.91 26.28
CA ASP A 291 8.89 13.49 27.10
C ASP A 291 8.65 12.14 27.80
N ASP A 292 7.46 11.56 27.65
CA ASP A 292 7.14 10.24 28.18
C ASP A 292 7.93 9.14 27.43
N PRO A 293 8.75 8.34 28.12
CA PRO A 293 9.54 7.28 27.48
C PRO A 293 8.67 6.19 26.84
N GLU A 294 7.40 6.05 27.25
CA GLU A 294 6.45 5.08 26.73
C GLU A 294 5.44 5.70 25.76
N LYS A 295 5.68 6.93 25.28
CA LYS A 295 4.71 7.67 24.45
C LYS A 295 4.22 6.90 23.22
N PHE A 296 5.06 6.08 22.58
CA PHE A 296 4.66 5.29 21.42
C PHE A 296 3.77 4.10 21.78
N GLN A 297 3.83 3.60 23.02
CA GLN A 297 2.90 2.57 23.51
C GLN A 297 1.54 3.19 23.87
N LYS A 298 1.53 4.47 24.29
CA LYS A 298 0.33 5.23 24.66
C LYS A 298 -0.37 5.84 23.44
N ALA A 299 0.40 6.23 22.42
CA ALA A 299 -0.13 6.79 21.19
C ALA A 299 -0.75 5.72 20.28
N VAL A 300 -1.78 6.09 19.53
CA VAL A 300 -2.43 5.17 18.59
C VAL A 300 -1.56 4.98 17.34
N HIS A 301 -1.01 3.78 17.16
CA HIS A 301 -0.43 3.35 15.89
C HIS A 301 -1.56 3.13 14.88
N MET A 302 -1.49 3.79 13.73
CA MET A 302 -2.58 3.86 12.75
C MET A 302 -2.69 2.62 11.84
N LYS A 303 -2.35 1.44 12.37
CA LYS A 303 -2.57 0.16 11.68
C LYS A 303 -4.06 -0.17 11.55
N SER A 304 -4.39 -1.11 10.67
CA SER A 304 -5.76 -1.59 10.49
C SER A 304 -6.24 -2.31 11.74
N ILE A 305 -7.48 -2.05 12.16
CA ILE A 305 -8.12 -2.81 13.27
C ILE A 305 -8.16 -4.31 12.99
N HIS A 306 -8.25 -4.72 11.72
CA HIS A 306 -8.21 -6.14 11.35
C HIS A 306 -6.85 -6.75 11.72
N LEU A 307 -5.75 -6.05 11.42
CA LEU A 307 -4.40 -6.47 11.81
C LEU A 307 -4.27 -6.51 13.34
N GLU A 308 -4.77 -5.50 14.06
CA GLU A 308 -4.74 -5.49 15.54
C GLU A 308 -5.46 -6.68 16.17
N LYS A 309 -6.48 -7.19 15.50
CA LYS A 309 -7.22 -8.39 15.92
C LYS A 309 -6.55 -9.70 15.47
N GLY A 310 -5.42 -9.64 14.78
CA GLY A 310 -4.66 -10.80 14.30
C GLY A 310 -5.08 -11.31 12.93
N MET A 311 -5.84 -10.54 12.15
CA MET A 311 -6.14 -10.90 10.76
C MET A 311 -4.95 -10.61 9.85
N HIS A 312 -4.76 -11.47 8.86
CA HIS A 312 -3.76 -11.33 7.81
C HIS A 312 -4.42 -11.13 6.44
N CYS A 313 -3.65 -10.78 5.41
CA CYS A 313 -4.18 -10.56 4.06
C CYS A 313 -5.04 -11.74 3.57
N VAL A 314 -4.64 -12.99 3.86
CA VAL A 314 -5.38 -14.20 3.49
C VAL A 314 -6.73 -14.37 4.20
N ASP A 315 -6.99 -13.61 5.27
CA ASP A 315 -8.28 -13.56 5.97
C ASP A 315 -9.32 -12.69 5.26
N CYS A 316 -8.91 -11.86 4.29
CA CYS A 316 -9.83 -11.07 3.47
C CYS A 316 -9.66 -11.31 1.96
N HIS A 317 -8.48 -11.75 1.50
CA HIS A 317 -8.24 -12.13 0.11
C HIS A 317 -8.51 -13.61 -0.09
N PHE A 318 -9.47 -13.91 -0.95
CA PHE A 318 -9.87 -15.29 -1.25
C PHE A 318 -9.14 -15.84 -2.46
N GLU A 319 -9.37 -17.13 -2.75
CA GLU A 319 -8.74 -17.86 -3.85
C GLU A 319 -8.69 -17.09 -5.18
N GLN A 320 -9.78 -16.43 -5.59
CA GLN A 320 -9.80 -15.68 -6.85
C GLN A 320 -8.99 -14.39 -6.77
N ASP A 321 -9.08 -13.65 -5.66
CA ASP A 321 -8.30 -12.42 -5.47
C ASP A 321 -6.79 -12.70 -5.57
N VAL A 322 -6.35 -13.88 -5.16
CA VAL A 322 -4.93 -14.26 -5.12
C VAL A 322 -4.48 -14.98 -6.40
N HIS A 323 -5.31 -15.86 -6.98
CA HIS A 323 -4.95 -16.65 -8.16
C HIS A 323 -5.40 -16.02 -9.49
N GLY A 324 -6.24 -14.98 -9.42
CA GLY A 324 -6.94 -14.42 -10.55
C GLY A 324 -8.10 -15.30 -11.01
N ASP A 325 -8.82 -14.81 -12.02
CA ASP A 325 -10.05 -15.43 -12.51
C ASP A 325 -9.95 -15.84 -14.00
N GLY A 326 -8.75 -15.71 -14.57
CA GLY A 326 -8.45 -15.98 -15.99
C GLY A 326 -8.64 -14.79 -16.93
N HIS A 327 -9.10 -13.64 -16.45
CA HIS A 327 -9.26 -12.43 -17.27
C HIS A 327 -8.07 -11.47 -17.18
N LEU A 328 -7.90 -10.68 -18.23
CA LEU A 328 -6.96 -9.56 -18.25
C LEU A 328 -7.68 -8.32 -17.74
N TYR A 329 -7.17 -7.68 -16.70
CA TYR A 329 -7.73 -6.44 -16.17
C TYR A 329 -6.84 -5.25 -16.52
N GLY A 330 -7.47 -4.09 -16.76
CA GLY A 330 -6.74 -2.83 -17.01
C GLY A 330 -6.27 -2.12 -15.74
N GLU A 331 -6.82 -2.49 -14.59
CA GLU A 331 -6.50 -1.91 -13.28
C GLU A 331 -6.67 -2.96 -12.17
N ALA A 332 -5.86 -2.88 -11.11
CA ALA A 332 -5.90 -3.88 -10.05
C ALA A 332 -7.24 -3.90 -9.29
N ALA A 333 -7.89 -2.75 -9.13
CA ALA A 333 -9.14 -2.66 -8.38
C ALA A 333 -10.33 -3.35 -9.08
N ALA A 334 -10.24 -3.57 -10.39
CA ALA A 334 -11.22 -4.32 -11.17
C ALA A 334 -11.13 -5.84 -10.95
N ALA A 335 -9.98 -6.33 -10.46
CA ALA A 335 -9.74 -7.75 -10.22
C ALA A 335 -10.21 -8.22 -8.82
N ILE A 336 -10.74 -7.31 -8.00
CA ILE A 336 -11.16 -7.61 -6.63
C ILE A 336 -12.55 -8.25 -6.65
N GLU A 337 -12.66 -9.44 -6.06
CA GLU A 337 -13.88 -10.21 -5.92
C GLU A 337 -14.72 -9.78 -4.71
N ILE A 338 -14.10 -9.36 -3.61
CA ILE A 338 -14.75 -9.14 -2.31
C ILE A 338 -15.07 -7.67 -2.02
N ARG A 339 -16.14 -7.41 -1.26
CA ARG A 339 -16.45 -6.12 -0.62
C ARG A 339 -16.65 -6.26 0.89
N CYS A 340 -16.53 -5.15 1.63
CA CYS A 340 -16.68 -5.12 3.09
C CYS A 340 -18.07 -5.62 3.54
N ASP A 341 -19.12 -5.21 2.82
CA ASP A 341 -20.51 -5.54 3.14
C ASP A 341 -20.88 -7.00 2.85
N ASP A 342 -20.05 -7.74 2.11
CA ASP A 342 -20.22 -9.19 1.91
C ASP A 342 -20.05 -9.96 3.22
N CYS A 343 -19.24 -9.44 4.16
CA CYS A 343 -18.98 -10.02 5.47
C CYS A 343 -19.59 -9.23 6.63
N HIS A 344 -19.71 -7.91 6.50
CA HIS A 344 -20.23 -7.03 7.57
C HIS A 344 -21.71 -6.65 7.40
N GLY A 345 -22.27 -6.83 6.19
CA GLY A 345 -23.60 -6.35 5.84
C GLY A 345 -23.67 -4.82 5.68
N THR A 346 -24.89 -4.32 5.65
CA THR A 346 -25.19 -2.88 5.62
C THR A 346 -26.03 -2.48 6.82
N ALA A 347 -26.45 -1.20 6.91
CA ALA A 347 -27.39 -0.77 7.93
C ALA A 347 -28.78 -1.44 7.80
N GLN A 348 -29.13 -1.96 6.62
CA GLN A 348 -30.46 -2.51 6.31
C GLN A 348 -30.46 -4.05 6.29
N ARG A 349 -29.35 -4.67 5.85
CA ARG A 349 -29.25 -6.12 5.66
C ARG A 349 -28.04 -6.73 6.37
N TYR A 350 -28.22 -7.95 6.85
CA TYR A 350 -27.10 -8.80 7.24
C TYR A 350 -26.26 -9.20 6.02
N PRO A 351 -24.99 -9.60 6.22
CA PRO A 351 -24.11 -10.03 5.12
C PRO A 351 -24.69 -11.23 4.37
N SER A 352 -24.52 -11.22 3.05
CA SER A 352 -24.91 -12.34 2.18
C SER A 352 -23.93 -13.52 2.28
N LEU A 353 -22.70 -13.26 2.74
CA LEU A 353 -21.56 -14.17 2.60
C LEU A 353 -21.32 -14.60 1.15
N ARG A 354 -21.71 -13.75 0.19
CA ARG A 354 -21.44 -13.91 -1.24
C ARG A 354 -20.69 -12.71 -1.73
N THR A 355 -19.60 -12.97 -2.44
CA THR A 355 -18.73 -11.92 -2.95
C THR A 355 -19.44 -11.06 -3.99
N SER A 356 -19.26 -9.74 -3.94
CA SER A 356 -19.98 -8.79 -4.81
C SER A 356 -19.11 -7.73 -5.48
N GLY A 357 -17.79 -7.88 -5.41
CA GLY A 357 -16.81 -6.99 -6.02
C GLY A 357 -16.82 -7.06 -7.56
N PRO A 358 -16.11 -6.15 -8.24
CA PRO A 358 -16.08 -6.09 -9.71
C PRO A 358 -15.74 -7.41 -10.42
N ALA A 359 -14.86 -8.23 -9.83
CA ALA A 359 -14.47 -9.52 -10.39
C ALA A 359 -15.36 -10.70 -9.94
N ALA A 360 -16.38 -10.47 -9.10
CA ALA A 360 -17.29 -11.53 -8.68
C ALA A 360 -18.07 -12.07 -9.90
N LYS A 361 -18.06 -13.39 -10.08
CA LYS A 361 -18.73 -14.07 -11.21
C LYS A 361 -20.14 -14.51 -10.82
N GLY A 362 -21.11 -14.32 -11.72
CA GLY A 362 -22.49 -14.75 -11.49
C GLY A 362 -23.06 -14.19 -10.18
N GLU A 363 -23.42 -15.08 -9.25
CA GLU A 363 -23.92 -14.74 -7.91
C GLU A 363 -22.83 -14.51 -6.85
N GLY A 364 -21.55 -14.51 -7.25
CA GLY A 364 -20.41 -14.45 -6.33
C GLY A 364 -20.07 -15.80 -5.69
N LYS A 365 -18.86 -15.90 -5.14
CA LYS A 365 -18.40 -17.04 -4.34
C LYS A 365 -19.10 -17.06 -3.00
N ASP A 366 -19.66 -18.22 -2.68
CA ASP A 366 -20.28 -18.47 -1.38
C ASP A 366 -19.21 -18.73 -0.31
N LEU A 367 -18.98 -17.73 0.54
CA LEU A 367 -17.98 -17.77 1.60
C LEU A 367 -18.36 -18.76 2.72
N SER A 368 -19.64 -19.08 2.90
CA SER A 368 -20.08 -20.10 3.86
C SER A 368 -19.57 -21.50 3.50
N LEU A 369 -19.23 -21.71 2.23
CA LEU A 369 -18.70 -22.97 1.73
C LEU A 369 -17.19 -23.13 1.96
N THR A 370 -16.50 -22.10 2.41
CA THR A 370 -15.04 -22.09 2.56
C THR A 370 -14.56 -22.69 3.88
N TYR A 371 -13.33 -23.22 3.86
CA TYR A 371 -12.68 -23.87 4.99
C TYR A 371 -11.30 -23.28 5.27
N THR A 372 -10.90 -23.27 6.53
CA THR A 372 -9.54 -22.94 6.96
C THR A 372 -8.57 -24.08 6.64
N PRO A 373 -7.25 -23.84 6.69
CA PRO A 373 -6.25 -24.90 6.52
C PRO A 373 -6.36 -26.00 7.58
N PHE A 374 -7.03 -25.70 8.70
CA PHE A 374 -7.23 -26.56 9.86
C PHE A 374 -8.55 -27.35 9.82
N GLY A 375 -9.25 -27.37 8.68
CA GLY A 375 -10.45 -28.17 8.48
C GLY A 375 -11.73 -27.61 9.11
N LYS A 376 -11.70 -26.39 9.66
CA LYS A 376 -12.90 -25.71 10.20
C LYS A 376 -13.58 -24.87 9.12
N ARG A 377 -14.89 -24.66 9.21
CA ARG A 377 -15.59 -23.67 8.37
C ARG A 377 -14.99 -22.29 8.61
N ARG A 378 -14.65 -21.56 7.55
CA ARG A 378 -14.06 -20.22 7.69
C ARG A 378 -15.10 -19.20 8.15
N PHE A 379 -16.32 -19.27 7.63
CA PHE A 379 -17.46 -18.48 8.10
C PHE A 379 -18.55 -19.37 8.64
N GLN A 380 -19.16 -19.00 9.76
CA GLN A 380 -20.23 -19.78 10.38
C GLN A 380 -21.17 -18.90 11.22
N TRP A 381 -22.47 -19.09 11.04
CA TRP A 381 -23.47 -18.57 11.97
C TRP A 381 -23.68 -19.53 13.14
N VAL A 382 -23.60 -19.01 14.36
CA VAL A 382 -23.85 -19.75 15.60
C VAL A 382 -24.68 -18.85 16.52
N ASP A 383 -25.87 -19.31 16.91
CA ASP A 383 -26.78 -18.59 17.82
C ASP A 383 -27.02 -17.12 17.42
N GLY A 384 -27.22 -16.87 16.12
CA GLY A 384 -27.47 -15.54 15.59
C GLY A 384 -26.24 -14.65 15.43
N LYS A 385 -25.04 -15.15 15.74
CA LYS A 385 -23.76 -14.45 15.56
C LYS A 385 -22.99 -15.02 14.38
N LEU A 386 -22.37 -14.15 13.60
CA LEU A 386 -21.47 -14.56 12.53
C LEU A 386 -20.03 -14.64 13.07
N TYR A 387 -19.38 -15.77 12.86
CA TYR A 387 -17.96 -15.96 13.16
C TYR A 387 -17.14 -16.10 11.89
N GLN A 388 -15.96 -15.49 11.88
CA GLN A 388 -14.88 -15.77 10.93
C GLN A 388 -13.71 -16.42 11.66
N ARG A 389 -13.06 -17.41 11.04
CA ARG A 389 -11.87 -18.08 11.58
C ARG A 389 -10.63 -17.73 10.80
N SER A 390 -9.50 -17.64 11.50
CA SER A 390 -8.22 -17.31 10.88
C SER A 390 -7.74 -18.39 9.91
N MET A 391 -7.15 -17.94 8.81
CA MET A 391 -6.41 -18.76 7.86
C MET A 391 -4.97 -19.00 8.33
N LEU A 392 -4.47 -18.23 9.30
CA LEU A 392 -3.11 -18.31 9.81
C LEU A 392 -3.00 -19.08 11.13
N ASP A 393 -3.94 -18.84 12.05
CA ASP A 393 -3.96 -19.40 13.40
C ASP A 393 -5.20 -20.30 13.62
N GLY A 394 -4.97 -21.57 14.00
CA GLY A 394 -6.05 -22.55 14.13
C GLY A 394 -6.98 -22.34 15.34
N ASP A 395 -6.54 -21.54 16.31
CA ASP A 395 -7.24 -21.26 17.56
C ASP A 395 -7.90 -19.88 17.57
N LEU A 396 -7.61 -19.04 16.56
CA LEU A 396 -8.16 -17.70 16.45
C LEU A 396 -9.47 -17.66 15.64
N GLU A 397 -10.51 -17.11 16.25
CA GLU A 397 -11.77 -16.77 15.60
C GLU A 397 -12.32 -15.44 16.11
N TRP A 398 -13.13 -14.79 15.28
CA TRP A 398 -13.68 -13.47 15.52
C TRP A 398 -15.20 -13.50 15.39
N GLU A 399 -15.91 -12.99 16.40
CA GLU A 399 -17.30 -12.55 16.24
C GLU A 399 -17.29 -11.32 15.32
N MET A 400 -17.91 -11.43 14.15
CA MET A 400 -17.91 -10.37 13.13
C MET A 400 -18.77 -9.19 13.60
N SER A 401 -18.23 -7.98 13.48
CA SER A 401 -18.99 -6.75 13.71
C SER A 401 -19.98 -6.51 12.57
N LEU A 402 -21.29 -6.63 12.83
CA LEU A 402 -22.32 -6.46 11.81
C LEU A 402 -22.87 -5.03 11.81
N VAL A 403 -22.92 -4.40 10.63
CA VAL A 403 -23.32 -2.98 10.51
C VAL A 403 -24.74 -2.76 11.03
N LYS A 404 -25.67 -3.64 10.65
CA LYS A 404 -27.07 -3.62 11.08
C LYS A 404 -27.22 -3.62 12.61
N ASP A 405 -26.40 -4.39 13.30
CA ASP A 405 -26.41 -4.49 14.76
C ASP A 405 -25.82 -3.23 15.40
N SER A 406 -24.76 -2.67 14.82
CA SER A 406 -24.10 -1.46 15.33
C SER A 406 -24.96 -0.20 15.24
N VAL A 407 -26.00 -0.20 14.39
CA VAL A 407 -26.92 0.93 14.20
C VAL A 407 -28.27 0.73 14.88
N ASN A 408 -28.51 -0.43 15.49
CA ASN A 408 -29.77 -0.76 16.16
C ASN A 408 -29.73 -0.37 17.66
N PRO A 409 -30.53 0.61 18.12
CA PRO A 409 -30.55 1.05 19.53
C PRO A 409 -30.90 -0.05 20.53
N ASP A 410 -31.63 -1.08 20.09
CA ASP A 410 -32.06 -2.21 20.92
C ASP A 410 -31.04 -3.35 20.96
N HIS A 411 -29.91 -3.21 20.25
CA HIS A 411 -28.86 -4.21 20.21
C HIS A 411 -27.68 -3.84 21.13
N ARG A 412 -27.07 -4.83 21.76
CA ARG A 412 -25.96 -4.63 22.71
C ARG A 412 -24.72 -3.93 22.10
N GLU A 413 -24.51 -4.12 20.79
CA GLU A 413 -23.39 -3.55 20.03
C GLU A 413 -23.68 -2.15 19.46
N PHE A 414 -24.78 -1.52 19.88
CA PHE A 414 -25.17 -0.20 19.38
C PHE A 414 -24.06 0.83 19.55
N ASN A 415 -23.77 1.57 18.48
CA ASN A 415 -22.82 2.66 18.48
C ASN A 415 -23.48 3.91 17.90
N ALA A 416 -23.75 4.90 18.76
CA ALA A 416 -24.41 6.14 18.36
C ALA A 416 -23.64 6.92 17.27
N LYS A 417 -22.30 6.86 17.24
CA LYS A 417 -21.50 7.51 16.20
C LYS A 417 -21.66 6.80 14.85
N ALA A 418 -21.65 5.46 14.86
CA ALA A 418 -21.88 4.65 13.67
C ALA A 418 -23.31 4.85 13.14
N ALA A 419 -24.31 4.79 14.02
CA ALA A 419 -25.71 5.04 13.69
C ALA A 419 -25.92 6.42 13.08
N ARG A 420 -25.36 7.48 13.69
CA ARG A 420 -25.41 8.83 13.12
C ARG A 420 -24.76 8.90 11.75
N ALA A 421 -23.60 8.28 11.55
CA ALA A 421 -22.92 8.31 10.26
C ALA A 421 -23.68 7.54 9.17
N LYS A 422 -24.18 6.34 9.48
CA LYS A 422 -24.81 5.43 8.51
C LYS A 422 -26.29 5.71 8.27
N LEU A 423 -26.98 6.35 9.20
CA LEU A 423 -28.42 6.65 9.12
C LEU A 423 -28.74 8.14 8.95
N MET A 424 -27.75 8.97 8.60
CA MET A 424 -27.97 10.39 8.29
C MET A 424 -28.61 10.55 6.91
N SER A 425 -29.57 11.47 6.80
CA SER A 425 -30.24 11.80 5.54
C SER A 425 -29.52 12.90 4.76
N LYS A 426 -29.71 12.92 3.43
CA LYS A 426 -29.30 14.03 2.53
C LYS A 426 -30.06 15.32 2.85
N LEU A 427 -31.35 15.18 3.13
CA LEU A 427 -32.30 16.21 3.54
C LEU A 427 -33.15 15.63 4.68
N GLY A 428 -33.37 16.39 5.75
CA GLY A 428 -34.21 15.97 6.89
C GLY A 428 -35.71 16.11 6.62
N THR A 429 -36.52 15.51 7.49
CA THR A 429 -37.97 15.63 7.44
C THR A 429 -38.41 17.08 7.62
N GLY A 430 -39.17 17.61 6.66
CA GLY A 430 -39.62 19.01 6.66
C GLY A 430 -38.72 20.00 5.92
N GLY A 431 -37.63 19.53 5.29
CA GLY A 431 -36.71 20.38 4.51
C GLY A 431 -35.51 20.91 5.28
N GLU A 432 -35.40 20.62 6.58
CA GLU A 432 -34.22 20.94 7.39
C GLU A 432 -33.05 19.98 7.07
N PRO A 433 -31.78 20.40 7.08
CA PRO A 433 -30.66 19.51 6.76
C PRO A 433 -30.38 18.44 7.84
N PHE A 434 -30.02 17.22 7.40
CA PHE A 434 -29.31 16.20 8.21
C PHE A 434 -30.05 15.53 9.38
N ASP A 435 -31.32 15.15 9.20
CA ASP A 435 -31.98 14.24 10.15
C ASP A 435 -31.28 12.87 10.15
N TRP A 436 -31.40 12.10 11.25
CA TRP A 436 -30.77 10.77 11.33
C TRP A 436 -31.52 9.80 12.24
N GLY A 437 -31.45 8.53 11.89
CA GLY A 437 -32.01 7.44 12.70
C GLY A 437 -32.68 6.36 11.86
N PRO A 438 -33.22 5.31 12.51
CA PRO A 438 -33.80 4.16 11.81
C PRO A 438 -35.02 4.49 10.94
N GLY A 439 -35.62 5.67 11.12
CA GLY A 439 -36.74 6.15 10.30
C GLY A 439 -36.34 6.75 8.96
N VAL A 440 -35.04 6.97 8.69
CA VAL A 440 -34.57 7.51 7.41
C VAL A 440 -34.62 6.40 6.36
N SER A 441 -35.35 6.63 5.27
CA SER A 441 -35.45 5.64 4.19
C SER A 441 -34.11 5.48 3.46
N PRO A 442 -33.79 4.27 2.94
CA PRO A 442 -32.51 4.02 2.26
C PRO A 442 -32.20 4.99 1.11
N GLU A 443 -33.22 5.42 0.37
CA GLU A 443 -33.10 6.34 -0.76
C GLU A 443 -32.67 7.75 -0.34
N ASN A 444 -32.94 8.10 0.92
CA ASN A 444 -32.65 9.41 1.50
C ASN A 444 -31.35 9.45 2.29
N LEU A 445 -30.65 8.31 2.47
CA LEU A 445 -29.37 8.27 3.17
C LEU A 445 -28.30 9.11 2.48
N ALA A 446 -27.52 9.85 3.27
CA ALA A 446 -26.41 10.67 2.83
C ALA A 446 -25.20 9.83 2.37
N HIS A 447 -25.01 8.65 2.98
CA HIS A 447 -23.89 7.76 2.72
C HIS A 447 -24.41 6.38 2.27
N LYS A 448 -25.05 6.32 1.10
CA LYS A 448 -25.54 5.05 0.54
C LYS A 448 -24.37 4.13 0.21
N ASP A 449 -24.57 2.83 0.42
CA ASP A 449 -23.52 1.84 0.19
C ASP A 449 -23.14 1.71 -1.31
N GLU A 450 -24.04 2.09 -2.22
CA GLU A 450 -23.78 2.17 -3.66
C GLU A 450 -23.08 3.46 -4.10
N GLU A 451 -23.05 4.49 -3.24
CA GLU A 451 -22.49 5.82 -3.56
C GLU A 451 -21.15 6.08 -2.83
N MET A 452 -20.85 5.38 -1.73
CA MET A 452 -19.65 5.59 -0.92
C MET A 452 -19.07 4.28 -0.39
N GLU A 453 -17.76 4.11 -0.53
CA GLU A 453 -17.06 2.93 -0.02
C GLU A 453 -16.92 2.98 1.50
N CYS A 454 -17.06 1.82 2.17
CA CYS A 454 -16.98 1.72 3.63
C CYS A 454 -15.64 2.23 4.19
N PHE A 455 -14.54 1.97 3.49
CA PHE A 455 -13.21 2.45 3.89
C PHE A 455 -13.03 3.98 3.78
N THR A 456 -14.03 4.72 3.28
CA THR A 456 -14.07 6.18 3.38
C THR A 456 -14.08 6.68 4.82
N CYS A 457 -14.75 5.95 5.72
CA CYS A 457 -14.81 6.28 7.14
C CYS A 457 -14.03 5.29 8.02
N HIS A 458 -13.78 4.07 7.51
CA HIS A 458 -13.15 2.99 8.27
C HIS A 458 -11.65 2.80 7.98
N LEU A 459 -11.06 3.66 7.14
CA LEU A 459 -9.61 3.71 6.95
C LEU A 459 -8.99 4.74 7.91
N SER A 460 -8.01 4.31 8.70
CA SER A 460 -7.32 5.15 9.68
C SER A 460 -6.48 6.25 9.01
N TRP A 461 -5.83 5.94 7.89
CA TRP A 461 -5.01 6.88 7.13
C TRP A 461 -4.74 6.33 5.72
N THR A 462 -4.28 7.19 4.81
CA THR A 462 -3.91 6.81 3.44
C THR A 462 -2.59 7.43 3.06
N THR A 463 -1.74 6.68 2.35
CA THR A 463 -0.48 7.19 1.84
C THR A 463 -0.72 8.29 0.81
N SER A 464 -0.16 9.46 1.06
CA SER A 464 -0.25 10.61 0.16
C SER A 464 1.14 11.07 -0.25
N CYS A 465 1.50 10.77 -1.49
CA CYS A 465 2.77 11.22 -2.09
C CYS A 465 2.51 12.46 -2.94
N ALA A 466 3.18 13.57 -2.65
CA ALA A 466 3.14 14.77 -3.49
C ALA A 466 4.41 14.80 -4.35
N GLY A 467 4.26 14.53 -5.66
CA GLY A 467 5.33 14.69 -6.63
C GLY A 467 6.50 13.72 -6.47
N CYS A 468 6.27 12.43 -6.76
CA CYS A 468 7.34 11.45 -6.98
C CYS A 468 8.26 11.96 -8.11
N HIS A 469 9.31 12.68 -7.75
CA HIS A 469 10.38 13.01 -8.66
C HIS A 469 11.37 11.86 -8.58
N LEU A 470 11.52 11.15 -9.69
CA LEU A 470 12.59 10.18 -9.83
C LEU A 470 13.75 10.95 -10.45
N PRO A 471 14.85 11.18 -9.72
CA PRO A 471 16.01 11.75 -10.34
C PRO A 471 16.54 10.75 -11.37
N ILE A 472 16.85 11.25 -12.56
CA ILE A 472 17.54 10.51 -13.61
C ILE A 472 18.94 11.08 -13.68
N GLU A 473 19.92 10.22 -13.43
CA GLU A 473 21.33 10.53 -13.58
C GLU A 473 21.80 10.09 -14.96
N ALA A 474 22.30 11.05 -15.73
CA ALA A 474 22.92 10.78 -17.02
C ALA A 474 24.34 10.23 -16.84
N ASN A 475 24.84 9.55 -17.88
CA ASN A 475 26.19 8.96 -17.97
C ASN A 475 26.43 7.71 -17.11
N TRP A 476 25.38 7.05 -16.65
CA TRP A 476 25.46 5.71 -16.06
C TRP A 476 25.07 4.67 -17.10
N LYS A 477 26.02 3.83 -17.52
CA LYS A 477 25.77 2.75 -18.47
C LYS A 477 25.17 1.56 -17.72
N THR A 478 23.88 1.30 -17.88
CA THR A 478 23.18 0.23 -17.16
C THR A 478 22.38 -0.65 -18.12
N ALA A 479 22.24 -1.93 -17.78
CA ALA A 479 21.41 -2.85 -18.54
C ALA A 479 19.92 -2.53 -18.33
N ARG A 480 19.12 -2.67 -19.38
CA ARG A 480 17.66 -2.62 -19.27
C ARG A 480 17.16 -3.92 -18.69
N ASN A 481 16.33 -3.82 -17.64
CA ASN A 481 15.82 -4.99 -16.92
C ASN A 481 14.66 -5.70 -17.66
N HIS A 482 13.89 -5.00 -18.50
CA HIS A 482 12.66 -5.55 -19.10
C HIS A 482 12.54 -5.35 -20.62
N PHE A 483 11.74 -6.24 -21.22
CA PHE A 483 11.21 -6.23 -22.60
C PHE A 483 12.25 -6.21 -23.73
N GLU A 484 12.86 -5.06 -24.00
CA GLU A 484 13.69 -4.83 -25.19
C GLU A 484 15.16 -5.23 -24.97
N GLY A 485 15.60 -5.34 -23.71
CA GLY A 485 17.01 -5.55 -23.37
C GLY A 485 17.93 -4.42 -23.87
N GLY A 486 19.25 -4.62 -23.78
CA GLY A 486 20.24 -3.62 -24.17
C GLY A 486 20.67 -2.71 -23.01
N GLU A 487 21.28 -1.57 -23.34
CA GLU A 487 21.86 -0.65 -22.34
C GLU A 487 21.32 0.77 -22.51
N THR A 488 21.14 1.48 -21.40
CA THR A 488 20.89 2.93 -21.38
C THR A 488 22.10 3.65 -20.79
N ARG A 489 22.19 4.97 -21.03
CA ARG A 489 23.15 5.86 -20.34
C ARG A 489 22.48 6.70 -19.25
N ASN A 490 21.34 6.23 -18.76
CA ASN A 490 20.53 6.92 -17.77
C ASN A 490 20.18 5.93 -16.67
N TYR A 491 20.56 6.25 -15.43
CA TYR A 491 20.20 5.49 -14.25
C TYR A 491 19.22 6.29 -13.41
N ALA A 492 18.22 5.62 -12.86
CA ALA A 492 17.16 6.29 -12.10
C ALA A 492 16.95 5.57 -10.78
N THR A 493 17.49 6.14 -9.71
CA THR A 493 17.27 5.66 -8.34
C THR A 493 15.78 5.71 -7.99
N TYR A 494 15.39 4.87 -7.05
CA TYR A 494 14.11 4.99 -6.37
C TYR A 494 14.30 5.97 -5.21
N ASN A 495 13.50 7.03 -5.16
CA ASN A 495 13.57 8.01 -4.07
C ASN A 495 12.15 8.29 -3.59
N PRO A 496 11.63 7.44 -2.71
CA PRO A 496 10.32 7.68 -2.13
C PRO A 496 10.44 8.84 -1.15
N GLN A 497 9.97 10.02 -1.54
CA GLN A 497 9.80 11.14 -0.63
C GLN A 497 8.33 11.26 -0.28
N VAL A 498 7.93 10.64 0.83
CA VAL A 498 6.58 10.82 1.38
C VAL A 498 6.59 12.07 2.24
N VAL A 499 6.12 13.18 1.67
CA VAL A 499 6.19 14.48 2.35
C VAL A 499 5.16 14.60 3.49
N ARG A 500 4.02 13.88 3.44
CA ARG A 500 2.95 13.97 4.45
C ARG A 500 2.14 12.67 4.59
N ASP A 501 1.88 12.26 5.82
CA ASP A 501 1.08 11.08 6.21
C ASP A 501 -0.35 11.42 6.69
N GLN A 502 -0.65 12.69 6.96
CA GLN A 502 -1.96 13.16 7.46
C GLN A 502 -2.91 13.72 6.38
N MET A 503 -2.66 13.46 5.10
CA MET A 503 -3.57 13.89 4.04
C MET A 503 -4.63 12.82 3.80
N PHE A 504 -5.90 13.17 4.06
CA PHE A 504 -7.05 12.31 3.78
C PHE A 504 -7.94 13.00 2.76
N GLN A 505 -7.81 12.59 1.50
CA GLN A 505 -8.53 13.19 0.38
C GLN A 505 -9.60 12.23 -0.11
N LEU A 506 -10.77 12.75 -0.46
CA LEU A 506 -11.84 11.98 -1.08
C LEU A 506 -11.87 12.26 -2.58
N GLY A 507 -12.20 11.24 -3.35
CA GLY A 507 -12.41 11.33 -4.78
C GLY A 507 -13.41 10.29 -5.27
N VAL A 508 -13.60 10.29 -6.59
CA VAL A 508 -14.52 9.39 -7.28
C VAL A 508 -13.73 8.19 -7.79
N ASN A 509 -14.19 6.99 -7.47
CA ASN A 509 -13.56 5.74 -7.87
C ASN A 509 -13.74 5.48 -9.37
N ALA A 510 -13.02 4.49 -9.90
CA ALA A 510 -13.16 4.08 -11.29
C ALA A 510 -14.61 3.64 -11.61
N THR A 511 -14.99 3.76 -12.89
CA THR A 511 -16.33 3.38 -13.37
C THR A 511 -16.68 1.93 -13.06
N VAL A 512 -15.68 1.04 -13.07
CA VAL A 512 -15.83 -0.38 -12.72
C VAL A 512 -16.32 -0.60 -11.28
N LYS A 513 -16.08 0.38 -10.40
CA LYS A 513 -16.54 0.40 -8.99
C LYS A 513 -17.72 1.34 -8.78
N GLY A 514 -18.46 1.65 -9.85
CA GLY A 514 -19.70 2.42 -9.80
C GLY A 514 -19.53 3.92 -9.53
N ASN A 515 -18.32 4.49 -9.71
CA ASN A 515 -18.04 5.89 -9.38
C ASN A 515 -18.35 6.25 -7.91
N THR A 516 -18.14 5.31 -7.00
CA THR A 516 -18.31 5.51 -5.56
C THR A 516 -17.31 6.53 -5.01
N ILE A 517 -17.67 7.21 -3.92
CA ILE A 517 -16.74 8.06 -3.17
C ILE A 517 -15.81 7.18 -2.35
N ALA A 518 -14.51 7.42 -2.45
CA ALA A 518 -13.48 6.69 -1.74
C ALA A 518 -12.30 7.61 -1.35
N PRO A 519 -11.49 7.25 -0.34
CA PRO A 519 -10.20 7.89 -0.12
C PRO A 519 -9.33 7.71 -1.37
N ILE A 520 -8.81 8.82 -1.89
CA ILE A 520 -7.80 8.77 -2.95
C ILE A 520 -6.42 8.68 -2.30
N ARG A 521 -5.58 7.84 -2.91
CA ARG A 521 -4.17 7.75 -2.59
C ARG A 521 -3.37 8.20 -3.80
N SER A 522 -2.22 8.79 -3.58
CA SER A 522 -1.31 9.06 -4.69
C SER A 522 -0.76 7.76 -5.24
N SER A 523 -1.01 7.48 -6.52
CA SER A 523 -0.42 6.36 -7.24
C SER A 523 0.51 6.92 -8.32
N SER A 524 1.81 6.89 -8.07
CA SER A 524 2.92 7.05 -8.99
C SER A 524 3.17 5.78 -9.82
N ALA A 525 2.16 5.33 -10.55
CA ALA A 525 2.25 4.50 -11.74
C ALA A 525 0.85 4.26 -12.29
#